data_AF-A0A4P6LU28-F1
#
_entry.id   AF-A0A4P6LU28-F1
#
_cell.length_a   1.000
_cell.length_b   1.000
_cell.length_c   1.000
_cell.angle_alpha   90.00
_cell.angle_beta   90.00
_cell.angle_gamma   90.00
#
_symmetry.space_group_name_H-M   'P 1'
#
loop_
_entity.id
_entity.type
_entity.pdbx_description
1 polymer ?
#
loop_
_entity_poly.entity_id
_entity_poly.type
_entity_poly.pdbx_seq_one_letter_code
_entity_poly.pdbx_strand_id
1 'polypeptide(L)'
;MNQRDYDKLGSKIKDLRVQMNLTQMDVASALDVTPGYISNVENNRTAMSLRILIYYAKLMNISLDSLIGKIDSEYAETALDRQIMDSLKNMTVDEKEKLLKTIKIWKK
;
A
#
# COMPACT_ATOMS: atom_id res chain seq x y z
N MET A 1 -1.72 -5.99 3.23
CA MET A 1 -2.93 -5.21 2.89
C MET A 1 -4.05 -6.20 2.68
N ASN A 2 -4.90 -6.37 3.70
CA ASN A 2 -5.97 -7.35 3.69
C ASN A 2 -7.14 -6.85 2.85
N GLN A 3 -8.02 -7.74 2.37
CA GLN A 3 -9.19 -7.38 1.56
C GLN A 3 -10.04 -6.24 2.17
N ARG A 4 -10.12 -6.18 3.51
CA ARG A 4 -10.84 -5.16 4.28
C ARG A 4 -10.23 -3.75 4.19
N ASP A 5 -8.94 -3.63 3.87
CA ASP A 5 -8.24 -2.34 3.73
C ASP A 5 -8.54 -1.70 2.36
N TYR A 6 -8.73 -2.53 1.33
CA TYR A 6 -9.20 -2.09 0.02
C TYR A 6 -10.62 -1.54 0.08
N ASP A 7 -11.50 -2.16 0.87
CA ASP A 7 -12.90 -1.73 1.01
C ASP A 7 -13.05 -0.32 1.61
N LYS A 8 -12.01 0.22 2.26
CA LYS A 8 -11.99 1.58 2.83
C LYS A 8 -11.29 2.61 1.93
N LEU A 9 -10.63 2.18 0.86
CA LEU A 9 -9.84 3.09 0.03
C LEU A 9 -10.74 4.02 -0.80
N GLY A 10 -11.83 3.51 -1.39
CA GLY A 10 -12.78 4.31 -2.16
C GLY A 10 -13.44 5.41 -1.33
N SER A 11 -13.86 5.10 -0.10
CA SER A 11 -14.41 6.10 0.81
C SER A 11 -13.38 7.16 1.20
N LYS A 12 -12.13 6.76 1.46
CA LYS A 12 -11.05 7.69 1.78
C LYS A 12 -10.71 8.63 0.61
N ILE A 13 -10.71 8.10 -0.62
CA ILE A 13 -10.56 8.91 -1.84
C ILE A 13 -11.66 9.96 -1.87
N LYS A 14 -12.93 9.56 -1.70
CA LYS A 14 -14.05 10.50 -1.66
C LYS A 14 -13.89 11.57 -0.58
N ASP A 15 -13.51 11.18 0.63
CA ASP A 15 -13.35 12.10 1.76
C ASP A 15 -12.27 13.14 1.49
N LEU A 16 -11.10 12.72 0.99
CA LEU A 16 -10.01 13.62 0.61
C LEU A 16 -10.44 14.61 -0.48
N ARG A 17 -11.15 14.12 -1.51
CA ARG A 17 -11.67 14.98 -2.58
C ARG A 17 -12.59 16.06 -2.03
N VAL A 18 -13.51 15.69 -1.14
CA VAL A 18 -14.46 16.62 -0.52
C VAL A 18 -13.74 17.61 0.41
N GLN A 19 -12.74 17.16 1.19
CA GLN A 19 -11.90 18.03 2.02
C GLN A 19 -11.14 19.08 1.19
N MET A 20 -10.75 18.73 -0.03
CA MET A 20 -10.12 19.63 -1.00
C MET A 20 -11.12 20.52 -1.75
N ASN A 21 -12.43 20.42 -1.46
CA ASN A 21 -13.51 21.11 -2.17
C ASN A 21 -13.55 20.84 -3.68
N LEU A 22 -13.13 19.65 -4.11
CA LEU A 22 -13.11 19.25 -5.52
C LEU A 22 -14.36 18.45 -5.90
N THR A 23 -14.87 18.66 -7.11
CA THR A 23 -15.89 17.80 -7.70
C THR A 23 -15.25 16.54 -8.31
N GLN A 24 -16.06 15.51 -8.58
CA GLN A 24 -15.57 14.32 -9.31
C GLN A 24 -15.07 14.69 -10.73
N MET A 25 -15.64 15.75 -11.33
CA MET A 25 -15.20 16.27 -12.63
C MET A 25 -13.80 16.90 -12.54
N ASP A 26 -13.51 17.64 -11.48
CA ASP A 26 -12.21 18.29 -11.28
C ASP A 26 -11.10 17.24 -11.14
N VAL A 27 -11.34 16.21 -10.32
CA VAL A 27 -10.40 15.09 -10.15
C VAL A 27 -10.26 14.31 -11.45
N ALA A 28 -11.36 14.03 -12.15
CA ALA A 28 -11.31 13.30 -13.41
C ALA A 28 -10.48 14.04 -14.46
N SER A 29 -10.67 15.35 -14.57
CA SER A 29 -9.91 16.23 -15.47
C SER A 29 -8.42 16.26 -15.11
N ALA A 30 -8.10 16.37 -13.82
CA ALA A 30 -6.71 16.39 -13.35
C ALA A 30 -5.95 15.06 -13.57
N LEU A 31 -6.66 13.94 -13.60
CA LEU A 31 -6.08 12.61 -13.76
C LEU A 31 -6.20 12.04 -15.17
N ASP A 32 -6.81 12.79 -16.09
CA ASP A 32 -7.09 12.37 -17.47
C ASP A 32 -7.91 11.07 -17.51
N VAL A 33 -9.03 11.06 -16.78
CA VAL A 33 -9.99 9.94 -16.70
C VAL A 33 -11.42 10.47 -16.78
N THR A 34 -12.41 9.58 -16.81
CA THR A 34 -13.82 9.99 -16.84
C THR A 34 -14.37 10.25 -15.43
N PRO A 35 -15.36 11.15 -15.26
CA PRO A 35 -16.06 11.33 -13.98
C PRO A 35 -16.72 10.04 -13.48
N GLY A 36 -17.22 9.21 -14.41
CA GLY A 36 -17.79 7.89 -14.09
C GLY A 36 -16.76 6.93 -13.49
N TYR A 37 -15.50 7.00 -13.94
CA TYR A 37 -14.41 6.24 -13.32
C TYR A 37 -14.18 6.68 -11.87
N ILE A 38 -14.09 7.98 -11.59
CA ILE A 38 -13.94 8.50 -10.22
C ILE A 38 -15.12 8.07 -9.34
N SER A 39 -16.35 8.15 -9.86
CA SER A 39 -17.53 7.68 -9.14
C SER A 39 -17.46 6.17 -8.81
N ASN A 40 -17.05 5.33 -9.76
CA ASN A 40 -16.89 3.90 -9.52
C ASN A 40 -15.78 3.60 -8.49
N VAL A 41 -14.69 4.34 -8.52
CA VAL A 41 -13.61 4.24 -7.53
C VAL A 41 -14.10 4.59 -6.13
N GLU A 42 -14.79 5.73 -5.98
CA GLU A 42 -15.30 6.19 -4.67
C GLU A 42 -16.34 5.24 -4.06
N ASN A 43 -17.02 4.45 -4.90
CA ASN A 43 -17.99 3.44 -4.48
C ASN A 43 -17.41 2.02 -4.43
N ASN A 44 -16.07 1.87 -4.46
CA ASN A 44 -15.36 0.58 -4.43
C ASN A 44 -15.76 -0.41 -5.54
N ARG A 45 -16.28 0.08 -6.67
CA ARG A 45 -16.63 -0.76 -7.84
C ARG A 45 -15.46 -0.93 -8.80
N THR A 46 -14.42 -0.11 -8.68
CA THR A 46 -13.24 -0.14 -9.54
C THR A 46 -12.03 0.29 -8.73
N ALA A 47 -10.94 -0.47 -8.83
CA ALA A 47 -9.67 -0.08 -8.23
C ALA A 47 -8.92 0.91 -9.13
N MET A 48 -8.16 1.83 -8.51
CA MET A 48 -7.17 2.61 -9.25
C MET A 48 -5.92 1.79 -9.57
N SER A 49 -5.32 2.04 -10.73
CA SER A 49 -3.95 1.60 -10.98
C SER A 49 -2.97 2.37 -10.09
N LEU A 50 -1.80 1.79 -9.83
CA LEU A 50 -0.75 2.44 -9.03
C LEU A 50 -0.37 3.83 -9.59
N ARG A 51 -0.32 3.96 -10.92
CA ARG A 51 -0.04 5.24 -11.59
C ARG A 51 -1.06 6.32 -11.19
N ILE A 52 -2.35 5.99 -11.26
CA ILE A 52 -3.42 6.96 -10.93
C ILE A 52 -3.43 7.24 -9.42
N LEU A 53 -3.16 6.26 -8.56
CA LEU A 53 -2.99 6.47 -7.12
C LEU A 53 -1.87 7.46 -6.79
N ILE A 54 -0.72 7.35 -7.46
CA ILE A 54 0.40 8.29 -7.29
C ILE A 54 -0.01 9.70 -7.70
N TYR A 55 -0.71 9.86 -8.82
CA TYR A 55 -1.18 11.17 -9.26
C TYR A 55 -2.27 11.74 -8.36
N TYR A 56 -3.17 10.89 -7.86
CA TYR A 56 -4.18 11.29 -6.89
C TYR A 56 -3.54 11.79 -5.58
N ALA A 57 -2.56 11.06 -5.04
CA ALA A 57 -1.83 11.47 -3.83
C ALA A 57 -1.14 12.83 -4.01
N LYS A 58 -0.51 13.05 -5.18
CA LYS A 58 0.08 14.35 -5.54
C LYS A 58 -0.96 15.46 -5.62
N LEU A 59 -2.11 15.21 -6.24
CA LEU A 59 -3.22 16.17 -6.34
C LEU A 59 -3.76 16.57 -4.96
N MET A 60 -3.81 15.62 -4.01
CA MET A 60 -4.22 15.86 -2.63
C MET A 60 -3.09 16.40 -1.73
N ASN A 61 -1.88 16.60 -2.27
CA ASN A 61 -0.68 17.01 -1.53
C ASN A 61 -0.35 16.09 -0.32
N ILE A 62 -0.45 14.78 -0.50
CA ILE A 62 -0.09 13.77 0.49
C ILE A 62 0.86 12.71 -0.10
N SER A 63 1.54 11.95 0.76
CA SER A 63 2.31 10.78 0.30
C SER A 63 1.39 9.64 -0.11
N LEU A 64 1.87 8.77 -1.00
CA LEU A 64 1.14 7.56 -1.37
C LEU A 64 0.87 6.69 -0.14
N ASP A 65 1.87 6.51 0.74
CA ASP A 65 1.73 5.78 2.01
C ASP A 65 0.63 6.35 2.91
N SER A 66 0.46 7.68 2.93
CA SER A 66 -0.63 8.32 3.66
C SER A 66 -1.98 8.00 3.04
N LEU A 67 -2.06 7.89 1.71
CA LEU A 67 -3.29 7.55 0.98
C LEU A 67 -3.68 6.08 1.17
N ILE A 68 -2.78 5.14 0.92
CA ILE A 68 -3.08 3.69 0.94
C ILE A 68 -2.95 3.05 2.33
N GLY A 69 -2.41 3.78 3.31
CA GLY A 69 -2.11 3.27 4.64
C GLY A 69 -0.68 2.72 4.72
N LYS A 70 -0.15 2.60 5.94
CA LYS A 70 1.14 1.96 6.15
C LYS A 70 1.05 0.49 5.71
N ILE A 71 2.15 0.02 5.13
CA ILE A 71 2.50 -1.39 5.02
C ILE A 71 2.05 -2.09 6.31
N ASP A 72 1.28 -3.18 6.17
CA ASP A 72 0.81 -4.01 7.29
C ASP A 72 1.95 -4.16 8.32
N SER A 73 1.66 -4.09 9.61
CA SER A 73 2.72 -4.27 10.63
C SER A 73 3.45 -5.60 10.50
N GLU A 74 2.84 -6.60 9.84
CA GLU A 74 3.47 -7.87 9.47
C GLU A 74 4.57 -7.73 8.40
N TYR A 75 4.57 -6.64 7.63
CA TYR A 75 5.56 -6.31 6.59
C TYR A 75 6.44 -5.11 7.00
N ALA A 76 6.22 -4.54 8.18
CA ALA A 76 7.12 -3.53 8.72
C ALA A 76 8.41 -4.22 9.16
N GLU A 77 9.48 -4.08 8.37
CA GLU A 77 10.81 -4.54 8.78
C GLU A 77 11.16 -3.96 10.15
N THR A 78 11.33 -4.83 11.14
CA THR A 78 11.89 -4.45 12.42
C THR A 78 13.39 -4.22 12.31
N ALA A 79 13.97 -3.50 13.27
CA ALA A 79 15.43 -3.41 13.38
C ALA A 79 16.09 -4.80 13.53
N LEU A 80 15.37 -5.76 14.12
CA LEU A 80 15.83 -7.14 14.27
C LEU A 80 15.83 -7.88 12.91
N ASP A 81 14.81 -7.69 12.07
CA ASP A 81 14.74 -8.31 10.74
C ASP A 81 15.94 -7.88 9.87
N ARG A 82 16.33 -6.60 9.95
CA ARG A 82 17.52 -6.09 9.25
C ARG A 82 18.81 -6.72 9.75
N GLN A 83 18.99 -6.81 11.07
CA GLN A 83 20.18 -7.45 11.65
C GLN A 83 20.27 -8.93 11.27
N ILE A 84 19.14 -9.64 11.24
CA ILE A 84 19.07 -11.02 10.77
C ILE A 84 19.48 -11.09 9.30
N MET A 85 18.88 -10.27 8.43
CA MET A 85 19.19 -10.25 7.00
C MET A 85 20.66 -9.91 6.71
N ASP A 86 21.24 -8.95 7.43
CA ASP A 86 22.66 -8.60 7.29
C ASP A 86 23.58 -9.74 7.74
N SER A 87 23.21 -10.45 8.81
CA SER A 87 23.93 -11.65 9.25
C SER A 87 23.84 -12.77 8.20
N LEU A 88 22.67 -12.94 7.56
CA LEU A 88 22.45 -13.94 6.50
C LEU A 88 23.25 -13.63 5.23
N LYS A 89 23.56 -12.37 4.92
CA LYS A 89 24.31 -12.01 3.69
C LYS A 89 25.66 -12.72 3.61
N ASN A 90 26.33 -12.90 4.75
CA ASN A 90 27.67 -13.48 4.83
C ASN A 90 27.68 -15.00 5.05
N MET A 91 26.51 -15.65 5.13
CA MET A 91 26.41 -17.10 5.30
C MET A 91 26.39 -17.83 3.96
N THR A 92 27.04 -19.00 3.94
CA THR A 92 26.94 -19.98 2.85
C THR A 92 25.55 -20.57 2.74
N VAL A 93 25.25 -21.23 1.62
CA VAL A 93 23.96 -21.91 1.39
C VAL A 93 23.75 -23.01 2.45
N ASP A 94 24.77 -23.83 2.70
CA ASP A 94 24.70 -24.92 3.68
C ASP A 94 24.41 -24.43 5.11
N GLU A 95 25.00 -23.30 5.52
CA GLU A 95 24.73 -22.68 6.81
C GLU A 95 23.30 -22.13 6.90
N LYS A 96 22.79 -21.52 5.82
CA LYS A 96 21.41 -21.05 5.73
C LYS A 96 20.43 -22.22 5.84
N GLU A 97 20.71 -23.36 5.21
CA GLU A 97 19.89 -24.56 5.32
C GLU A 97 19.85 -25.12 6.75
N LYS A 98 21.02 -25.17 7.42
CA LYS A 98 21.11 -25.57 8.83
C LYS A 98 20.29 -24.64 9.72
N LEU A 99 20.46 -23.33 9.55
CA LEU A 99 19.69 -22.33 10.29
C LEU A 99 18.18 -22.49 10.06
N LEU A 100 17.75 -22.70 8.81
CA LEU A 100 16.34 -22.91 8.50
C LEU A 100 15.78 -24.16 9.19
N LYS A 101 16.55 -25.25 9.29
CA LYS A 101 16.16 -26.44 10.06
C LYS A 101 16.01 -26.11 11.55
N THR A 102 16.95 -25.36 12.13
CA THR A 102 16.87 -24.92 13.53
C THR A 102 15.63 -24.08 13.82
N ILE A 103 15.33 -23.09 12.97
CA ILE A 103 14.13 -22.23 13.12
C ILE A 103 12.85 -23.06 13.02
N LYS A 104 12.81 -24.07 12.12
CA LYS A 104 11.66 -24.99 12.01
C LYS A 104 11.43 -25.82 13.27
N ILE A 105 12.48 -26.15 14.02
CA ILE A 105 12.36 -26.82 15.32
C ILE A 105 11.71 -25.90 16.35
N TRP A 106 12.07 -24.62 16.36
CA TRP A 106 11.50 -23.63 17.30
C TRP A 106 10.05 -23.23 17.02
N LYS A 107 9.55 -23.48 15.81
CA LYS A 107 8.15 -23.21 15.42
C LYS A 107 7.18 -24.37 15.72
N LYS A 108 7.65 -25.45 16.35
CA LYS A 108 6.80 -26.49 16.96
C LYS A 108 6.34 -26.04 18.33
#